data_AF-A0A6L9E8D5-F1
#
_entry.id   AF-A0A6L9E8D5-F1
#
_cell.length_a   1.000
_cell.length_b   1.000
_cell.length_c   1.000
_cell.angle_alpha   90.00
_cell.angle_beta   90.00
_cell.angle_gamma   90.00
#
_symmetry.space_group_name_H-M   'P 1'
#
loop_
_entity.id
_entity.type
_entity.pdbx_description
1 polymer ?
#
loop_
_entity_poly.entity_id
_entity_poly.type
_entity_poly.pdbx_seq_one_letter_code
_entity_poly.pdbx_strand_id
1 'polypeptide(L)'
;MFEKDEFGKPISEKLSTILRRNTSKDDYANIAALTNVSFSTIRDVVYRTNSLTKSNSKAIIVLLQRAFENSLARQLQATSDKIYLDQILRD
;
A
#
# COMPACT_ATOMS: atom_id res chain seq x y z
N MET A 1 14.25 5.51 1.14
CA MET A 1 13.65 6.84 0.90
C MET A 1 13.69 7.07 -0.61
N PHE A 2 12.75 7.81 -1.20
CA PHE A 2 12.77 8.06 -2.65
C PHE A 2 13.96 8.94 -3.05
N GLU A 3 14.60 8.58 -4.16
CA GLU A 3 15.73 9.32 -4.72
C GLU A 3 15.30 10.59 -5.45
N LYS A 4 16.22 11.53 -5.68
CA LYS A 4 15.90 12.83 -6.29
C LYS A 4 15.32 12.69 -7.70
N ASP A 5 15.82 11.74 -8.48
CA ASP A 5 15.37 11.48 -9.85
C ASP A 5 13.99 10.79 -9.89
N GLU A 6 13.51 10.26 -8.76
CA GLU A 6 12.18 9.66 -8.62
C GLU A 6 11.04 10.70 -8.60
N PHE A 7 11.34 11.94 -8.24
CA PHE A 7 10.35 13.01 -8.19
C PHE A 7 9.99 13.56 -9.57
N GLY A 8 8.75 14.05 -9.71
CA GLY A 8 8.22 14.64 -10.93
C GLY A 8 7.66 13.62 -11.93
N LYS A 9 7.90 12.32 -11.70
CA LYS A 9 7.35 11.22 -12.51
C LYS A 9 6.35 10.36 -11.71
N PRO A 10 5.46 9.63 -12.38
CA PRO A 10 4.66 8.60 -11.72
C PRO A 10 5.55 7.53 -11.07
N ILE A 11 5.13 6.99 -9.93
CA ILE A 11 5.78 5.82 -9.31
C ILE A 11 5.81 4.63 -10.28
N SER A 12 6.78 3.71 -10.16
CA SER A 12 6.87 2.57 -11.09
C SER A 12 5.57 1.73 -11.13
N GLU A 13 5.29 1.10 -12.28
CA GLU A 13 4.11 0.23 -12.46
C GLU A 13 4.11 -0.94 -11.46
N LYS A 14 5.31 -1.49 -11.18
CA LYS A 14 5.51 -2.53 -10.16
C LYS A 14 5.10 -2.03 -8.78
N LEU A 15 5.53 -0.83 -8.40
CA LEU A 15 5.17 -0.24 -7.11
C LEU A 15 3.67 0.05 -7.02
N SER A 16 3.07 0.63 -8.07
CA SER A 16 1.63 0.85 -8.16
C SER A 16 0.84 -0.45 -7.93
N THR A 17 1.20 -1.52 -8.65
CA THR A 17 0.56 -2.83 -8.52
C THR A 17 0.67 -3.39 -7.10
N ILE A 18 1.86 -3.30 -6.49
CA ILE A 18 2.08 -3.77 -5.12
C ILE A 18 1.23 -2.98 -4.11
N LEU A 19 1.22 -1.65 -4.21
CA LEU A 19 0.44 -0.80 -3.31
C LEU A 19 -1.05 -1.11 -3.45
N ARG A 20 -1.58 -1.14 -4.68
CA ARG A 20 -3.01 -1.42 -4.95
C ARG A 20 -3.46 -2.77 -4.44
N ARG A 21 -2.63 -3.81 -4.57
CA ARG A 21 -2.93 -5.15 -4.07
C ARG A 21 -2.92 -5.22 -2.55
N ASN A 22 -2.08 -4.41 -1.90
CA ASN A 22 -1.80 -4.56 -0.49
C ASN A 22 -2.39 -3.47 0.42
N THR A 23 -3.12 -2.51 -0.12
CA THR A 23 -3.72 -1.40 0.63
C THR A 23 -5.20 -1.24 0.27
N SER A 24 -5.93 -0.61 1.17
CA SER A 24 -7.37 -0.37 1.10
C SER A 24 -7.67 1.13 1.12
N LYS A 25 -8.93 1.50 0.88
CA LYS A 25 -9.39 2.88 1.03
C LYS A 25 -9.20 3.37 2.47
N ASP A 26 -9.36 2.50 3.46
CA ASP A 26 -9.19 2.88 4.87
C ASP A 26 -7.72 3.22 5.18
N ASP A 27 -6.77 2.50 4.58
CA ASP A 27 -5.35 2.83 4.68
C ASP A 27 -5.09 4.25 4.15
N TYR A 28 -5.67 4.61 3.01
CA TYR A 28 -5.53 5.96 2.44
C TYR A 28 -6.13 7.04 3.35
N ALA A 29 -7.32 6.78 3.91
CA ALA A 29 -7.99 7.72 4.81
C ALA A 29 -7.19 7.97 6.09
N ASN A 30 -6.70 6.89 6.71
CA ASN A 30 -5.87 6.96 7.91
C ASN A 30 -4.56 7.72 7.65
N ILE A 31 -3.88 7.42 6.53
CA ILE A 31 -2.63 8.09 6.18
C ILE A 31 -2.86 9.56 5.84
N ALA A 32 -3.98 9.89 5.18
CA ALA A 32 -4.32 11.29 4.88
C ALA A 32 -4.42 12.12 6.16
N ALA A 33 -5.10 11.60 7.18
CA ALA A 33 -5.22 12.24 8.49
C ALA A 33 -3.85 12.44 9.19
N LEU A 34 -2.91 11.52 8.99
CA LEU A 34 -1.59 11.55 9.63
C LEU A 34 -0.55 12.42 8.91
N THR A 35 -0.71 12.64 7.61
CA THR A 35 0.38 13.20 6.76
C THR A 35 0.06 14.55 6.14
N ASN A 36 -1.17 15.06 6.32
CA ASN A 36 -1.66 16.28 5.69
C ASN A 36 -1.58 16.23 4.14
N VAL A 37 -1.64 15.02 3.57
CA VAL A 37 -1.76 14.77 2.13
C VAL A 37 -3.17 14.25 1.89
N SER A 38 -3.91 14.83 0.95
CA SER A 38 -5.30 14.42 0.75
C SER A 38 -5.42 12.96 0.32
N PHE A 39 -6.53 12.32 0.71
CA PHE A 39 -6.89 10.98 0.26
C PHE A 39 -6.77 10.84 -1.27
N SER A 40 -7.31 11.83 -2.00
CA SER A 40 -7.28 11.84 -3.46
C SER A 40 -5.85 11.90 -4.00
N THR A 41 -4.98 12.71 -3.40
CA THR A 41 -3.58 12.80 -3.81
C THR A 41 -2.86 11.46 -3.62
N ILE A 42 -3.06 10.78 -2.48
CA ILE A 42 -2.47 9.47 -2.23
C ILE A 42 -2.95 8.48 -3.29
N ARG A 43 -4.27 8.40 -3.51
CA ARG A 43 -4.88 7.54 -4.53
C ARG A 43 -4.30 7.85 -5.91
N ASP A 44 -4.26 9.10 -6.32
CA ASP A 44 -3.88 9.49 -7.67
C ASP A 44 -2.39 9.17 -7.94
N VAL A 45 -1.52 9.29 -6.94
CA VAL A 45 -0.13 8.80 -7.05
C VAL A 45 -0.09 7.27 -7.15
N VAL A 46 -0.84 6.55 -6.32
CA VAL A 46 -0.92 5.08 -6.36
C VAL A 46 -1.41 4.58 -7.73
N TYR A 47 -2.39 5.25 -8.33
CA TYR A 47 -2.95 4.94 -9.63
C TYR A 47 -2.17 5.57 -10.79
N ARG A 48 -1.02 6.20 -10.53
CA ARG A 48 -0.13 6.81 -11.53
C ARG A 48 -0.80 7.91 -12.37
N THR A 49 -1.90 8.49 -11.90
CA THR A 49 -2.57 9.66 -12.50
C THR A 49 -2.01 10.99 -11.97
N ASN A 50 -1.18 10.94 -10.93
CA ASN A 50 -0.41 12.06 -10.41
C ASN A 50 1.06 11.66 -10.17
N SER A 51 1.98 12.62 -10.26
CA SER A 51 3.41 12.38 -10.05
C SER A 51 3.77 12.27 -8.57
N LEU A 52 4.82 11.51 -8.28
CA LEU A 52 5.48 11.53 -6.97
C LEU A 52 6.19 12.88 -6.80
N THR A 53 5.93 13.58 -5.71
CA THR A 53 6.52 14.88 -5.37
C THR A 53 7.11 14.84 -3.97
N LYS A 54 7.93 15.84 -3.63
CA LYS A 54 8.45 15.97 -2.26
C LYS A 54 7.32 16.10 -1.23
N SER A 55 6.25 16.82 -1.56
CA SER A 55 5.14 17.07 -0.64
C SER A 55 4.29 15.83 -0.37
N ASN A 56 4.06 14.98 -1.38
CA ASN A 56 3.27 13.76 -1.21
C ASN A 56 4.11 12.53 -0.80
N SER A 57 5.44 12.58 -0.95
CA SER A 57 6.33 11.44 -0.70
C SER A 57 6.23 10.86 0.72
N LYS A 58 6.02 11.72 1.74
CA LYS A 58 5.82 11.28 3.12
C LYS A 58 4.64 10.31 3.24
N ALA A 59 3.51 10.63 2.60
CA ALA A 59 2.34 9.76 2.62
C ALA A 59 2.59 8.43 1.91
N ILE A 60 3.31 8.45 0.79
CA ILE A 60 3.65 7.23 0.04
C ILE A 60 4.63 6.35 0.82
N ILE A 61 5.58 6.92 1.58
CA ILE A 61 6.47 6.16 2.45
C ILE A 61 5.70 5.47 3.59
N VAL A 62 4.75 6.16 4.22
CA VAL A 62 3.89 5.54 5.25
C VAL A 62 3.01 4.45 4.62
N LEU A 63 2.51 4.68 3.40
CA LEU A 63 1.70 3.70 2.68
C LEU A 63 2.50 2.45 2.31
N LEU A 64 3.78 2.58 1.95
CA LEU A 64 4.70 1.46 1.71
C LEU A 64 4.80 0.56 2.94
N GLN A 65 5.00 1.15 4.12
CA GLN A 65 5.06 0.41 5.38
C GLN A 65 3.75 -0.31 5.66
N ARG A 66 2.61 0.37 5.51
CA ARG A 66 1.29 -0.25 5.71
C ARG A 66 1.00 -1.35 4.70
N ALA A 67 1.42 -1.19 3.45
CA ALA A 67 1.30 -2.23 2.42
C ALA A 67 2.10 -3.49 2.78
N PHE A 68 3.31 -3.31 3.34
CA PHE A 68 4.13 -4.42 3.82
C PHE A 68 3.45 -5.14 4.98
N GLU A 69 2.98 -4.42 6.00
CA GLU A 69 2.27 -4.98 7.16
C GLU A 69 1.01 -5.75 6.74
N ASN A 70 0.18 -5.17 5.87
CA ASN A 70 -1.01 -5.84 5.33
C ASN A 70 -0.65 -7.11 4.56
N SER A 71 0.49 -7.12 3.83
CA SER A 71 0.93 -8.31 3.09
C SER A 71 1.33 -9.44 4.02
N LEU A 72 2.02 -9.11 5.13
CA LEU A 72 2.39 -10.07 6.16
C LEU A 72 1.15 -10.62 6.88
N ALA A 73 0.21 -9.74 7.24
CA ALA A 73 -1.04 -10.15 7.88
C ALA A 73 -1.83 -11.13 7.00
N ARG A 74 -1.96 -10.86 5.69
CA ARG A 74 -2.61 -11.78 4.74
C ARG A 74 -1.89 -13.13 4.63
N GLN A 75 -0.56 -13.13 4.65
CA GLN A 75 0.20 -14.38 4.60
C GLN A 75 -0.05 -15.23 5.85
N LEU A 76 -0.07 -14.61 7.05
CA LEU A 76 -0.38 -15.29 8.30
C LEU A 76 -1.80 -15.83 8.30
N GLN A 77 -2.78 -15.00 7.91
CA GLN A 77 -4.18 -15.40 7.78
C GLN A 77 -4.33 -16.61 6.86
N ALA A 78 -3.76 -16.55 5.65
CA ALA A 78 -3.82 -17.66 4.70
C ALA A 78 -3.16 -18.95 5.23
N THR A 79 -2.16 -18.82 6.11
CA THR A 79 -1.53 -19.99 6.76
C THR A 79 -2.47 -20.60 7.79
N SER A 80 -3.08 -19.78 8.65
CA SER A 80 -4.09 -20.23 9.61
C SER A 80 -5.31 -20.86 8.92
N ASP A 81 -5.81 -20.23 7.86
CA ASP A 81 -6.96 -20.72 7.10
C ASP A 81 -6.66 -22.11 6.49
N LYS A 82 -5.45 -22.31 5.95
CA LYS A 82 -5.04 -23.62 5.41
C LYS A 82 -5.03 -24.72 6.47
N ILE A 83 -4.54 -24.42 7.68
CA ILE A 83 -4.53 -25.39 8.79
C ILE A 83 -5.96 -25.77 9.16
N TYR A 84 -6.84 -24.77 9.29
CA TYR A 84 -8.25 -25.00 9.62
C TYR A 84 -8.96 -25.85 8.55
N LEU A 85 -8.74 -25.56 7.27
CA LEU A 85 -9.34 -26.31 6.17
C LEU A 85 -8.78 -27.74 6.07
N ASP A 86 -7.48 -27.94 6.29
CA ASP A 86 -6.85 -29.27 6.30
C ASP A 86 -7.43 -30.16 7.41
N GLN A 87 -7.78 -29.60 8.58
CA GLN A 87 -8.46 -30.33 9.65
C GLN A 87 -9.83 -30.83 9.18
N ILE A 88 -10.65 -29.96 8.57
CA ILE A 88 -11.97 -30.32 8.05
C ILE A 88 -11.90 -31.39 6.96
N LEU A 89 -10.89 -31.33 6.09
CA LEU A 89 -10.75 -32.27 4.97
C LEU A 89 -10.26 -33.67 5.38
N ARG A 90 -9.76 -33.83 6.61
CA ARG A 90 -9.27 -35.11 7.15
C ARG A 90 -10.33 -35.87 7.96
N ASP A 91 -11.43 -35.22 8.30
CA ASP A 91 -12.61 -35.82 8.95
C ASP A 91 -13.55 -36.47 7.91
#